data_AF-A0A6G3WL48-F1
#
_entry.id   AF-A0A6G3WL48-F1
#
_cell.length_a   1.000
_cell.length_b   1.000
_cell.length_c   1.000
_cell.angle_alpha   90.00
_cell.angle_beta   90.00
_cell.angle_gamma   90.00
#
_symmetry.space_group_name_H-M   'P 1'
#
loop_
_entity.id
_entity.type
_entity.pdbx_description
1 polymer ?
#
loop_
_entity_poly.entity_id
_entity_poly.type
_entity_poly.pdbx_seq_one_letter_code
_entity_poly.pdbx_strand_id
1 'polypeptide(L)'
;MIPGDGIGQEVVAQGLKVLNAVLPQDVKLETKEYDLGAQRWHRTGDTLPDAELEALKNHDAILLGAIGDPSVPSGVLERGLLLKLRFAFDHFINLRPSKLFPNTATPLAGRPDIDFVVV
;
A
#
# COMPACT_ATOMS: atom_id res chain seq x y z
N MET A 1 1.68 -0.01 9.30
CA MET A 1 2.20 -0.43 7.98
C MET A 1 1.69 -1.82 7.65
N ILE A 2 1.43 -2.07 6.37
CA ILE A 2 0.96 -3.35 5.83
C ILE A 2 1.90 -3.71 4.65
N PRO A 3 3.03 -4.39 4.89
CA PRO A 3 3.96 -4.73 3.82
C PRO A 3 3.32 -5.66 2.77
N GLY A 4 2.50 -6.60 3.23
CA GLY A 4 1.67 -7.46 2.39
C GLY A 4 2.44 -8.59 1.72
N ASP A 5 2.19 -8.81 0.43
CA ASP A 5 2.65 -9.97 -0.32
C ASP A 5 3.73 -9.62 -1.36
N GLY A 6 4.51 -10.63 -1.77
CA GLY A 6 5.50 -10.52 -2.83
C GLY A 6 6.49 -9.37 -2.61
N ILE A 7 6.66 -8.53 -3.63
CA ILE A 7 7.58 -7.37 -3.58
C ILE A 7 7.20 -6.32 -2.52
N GLY A 8 5.95 -6.35 -2.01
CA GLY A 8 5.48 -5.42 -0.99
C GLY A 8 6.37 -5.39 0.24
N GLN A 9 6.85 -6.56 0.66
CA GLN A 9 7.80 -6.72 1.78
C GLN A 9 9.10 -5.94 1.56
N GLU A 10 9.66 -6.02 0.35
CA GLU A 10 10.95 -5.42 0.02
C GLU A 10 10.85 -3.89 -0.16
N VAL A 11 9.81 -3.43 -0.88
CA VAL A 11 9.67 -2.01 -1.25
C VAL A 11 9.21 -1.15 -0.07
N VAL A 12 8.34 -1.67 0.81
CA VAL A 12 7.92 -0.95 2.02
C VAL A 12 9.11 -0.71 2.94
N ALA A 13 10.01 -1.68 3.08
CA ALA A 13 11.23 -1.52 3.86
C ALA A 13 12.11 -0.37 3.32
N GLN A 14 12.24 -0.22 1.99
CA GLN A 14 12.99 0.92 1.43
C GLN A 14 12.26 2.25 1.62
N GLY A 15 10.93 2.27 1.47
CA GLY A 15 10.12 3.46 1.75
C GLY A 15 10.32 3.97 3.17
N LEU A 16 10.35 3.08 4.17
CA LEU A 16 10.62 3.43 5.56
C LEU A 16 12.03 3.97 5.78
N LYS A 17 13.06 3.43 5.11
CA LYS A 17 14.42 3.97 5.20
C LYS A 17 14.46 5.42 4.71
N VAL A 18 13.79 5.71 3.59
CA VAL A 18 13.71 7.07 3.06
C VAL A 18 12.94 7.98 4.01
N LEU A 19 11.77 7.54 4.51
CA LEU A 19 10.99 8.32 5.49
C LEU A 19 11.82 8.68 6.73
N ASN A 20 12.51 7.71 7.33
CA ASN A 20 13.37 7.96 8.48
C ASN A 20 14.52 8.94 8.18
N ALA A 21 15.00 9.00 6.94
CA ALA A 21 16.08 9.90 6.54
C ALA A 21 15.59 11.33 6.24
N VAL A 22 14.35 11.52 5.82
CA VAL A 22 13.81 12.82 5.39
C VAL A 22 12.91 13.50 6.43
N LEU A 23 12.47 12.76 7.45
CA LEU A 23 11.62 13.32 8.48
C LEU A 23 12.35 14.38 9.32
N PRO A 24 11.69 15.49 9.68
CA PRO A 24 12.22 16.47 10.60
C PRO A 24 12.57 15.86 11.96
N GLN A 25 13.55 16.43 12.68
CA GLN A 25 14.01 15.91 13.97
C GLN A 25 12.94 15.93 15.07
N ASP A 26 11.97 16.83 14.95
CA ASP A 26 10.83 16.99 15.85
C ASP A 26 9.64 16.09 15.48
N VAL A 27 9.71 15.36 14.36
CA VAL A 27 8.69 14.40 13.95
C VAL A 27 9.16 12.98 14.24
N LYS A 28 8.43 12.30 15.13
CA LYS A 28 8.67 10.89 15.45
C LYS A 28 7.82 9.99 14.56
N LEU A 29 8.45 9.11 13.80
CA LEU A 29 7.76 8.04 13.09
C LEU A 29 7.65 6.80 13.98
N GLU A 30 6.44 6.47 14.40
CA GLU A 30 6.13 5.20 15.05
C GLU A 30 5.45 4.27 14.05
N THR A 31 5.93 3.03 13.97
CA THR A 31 5.37 2.03 13.05
C THR A 31 4.89 0.82 13.80
N LYS A 32 3.71 0.33 13.40
CA LYS A 32 3.20 -0.99 13.78
C LYS A 32 2.99 -1.81 12.51
N GLU A 33 3.55 -3.01 12.47
CA GLU A 33 3.36 -3.95 11.37
C GLU A 33 2.07 -4.75 11.55
N TYR A 34 1.38 -4.97 10.44
CA TYR A 34 0.17 -5.79 10.36
C TYR A 34 0.39 -6.88 9.31
N ASP A 35 0.32 -8.13 9.76
CA ASP A 35 0.35 -9.31 8.89
C ASP A 35 -1.03 -9.48 8.23
N LEU A 36 -1.19 -8.92 7.04
CA LEU A 36 -2.40 -8.98 6.22
C LEU A 36 -1.98 -9.26 4.77
N GLY A 37 -2.61 -10.24 4.13
CA GLY A 37 -2.24 -10.69 2.79
C GLY A 37 -2.45 -12.18 2.60
N ALA A 38 -1.93 -12.71 1.51
CA ALA A 38 -1.98 -14.12 1.13
C ALA A 38 -1.37 -15.04 2.18
N GLN A 39 -0.22 -14.68 2.76
CA GLN A 39 0.44 -15.53 3.77
C GLN A 39 -0.46 -15.79 4.99
N ARG A 40 -1.10 -14.73 5.51
CA ARG A 40 -2.08 -14.87 6.58
C ARG A 40 -3.29 -15.67 6.14
N TRP A 41 -3.82 -15.38 4.97
CA TRP A 41 -4.99 -16.10 4.46
C TRP A 41 -4.74 -17.60 4.36
N HIS A 42 -3.55 -18.03 3.90
CA HIS A 42 -3.17 -19.44 3.87
C HIS A 42 -3.06 -20.05 5.27
N ARG A 43 -2.61 -19.27 6.25
CA ARG A 43 -2.41 -19.74 7.63
C ARG A 43 -3.72 -19.81 8.43
N THR A 44 -4.63 -18.86 8.25
CA THR A 44 -5.82 -18.72 9.12
C THR A 44 -7.15 -18.68 8.38
N GLY A 45 -7.16 -18.48 7.06
CA GLY A 45 -8.36 -18.25 6.26
C GLY A 45 -8.89 -16.81 6.31
N ASP A 46 -8.31 -15.96 7.16
CA ASP A 46 -8.77 -14.58 7.33
C ASP A 46 -8.13 -13.62 6.31
N THR A 47 -8.89 -12.60 5.92
CA THR A 47 -8.42 -11.51 5.06
C THR A 47 -8.12 -10.26 5.88
N LEU A 48 -9.17 -9.62 6.41
CA LEU A 48 -9.09 -8.47 7.32
C LEU A 48 -10.09 -8.67 8.48
N PRO A 49 -9.63 -9.19 9.63
CA PRO A 49 -10.48 -9.30 10.79
C PRO A 49 -10.79 -7.93 11.39
N ASP A 50 -11.91 -7.84 12.11
CA ASP A 50 -12.42 -6.58 12.61
C ASP A 50 -11.51 -5.99 13.70
N ALA A 51 -10.81 -6.82 14.48
CA ALA A 51 -9.84 -6.36 15.47
C ALA A 51 -8.67 -5.58 14.83
N GLU A 52 -8.13 -6.05 13.72
CA GLU A 52 -7.10 -5.32 12.96
C GLU A 52 -7.67 -4.07 12.31
N LEU A 53 -8.89 -4.11 11.80
CA LEU A 53 -9.55 -2.93 11.24
C LEU A 53 -9.74 -1.83 12.30
N GLU A 54 -10.22 -2.18 13.50
CA GLU A 54 -10.32 -1.23 14.62
C GLU A 54 -8.95 -0.75 15.07
N ALA A 55 -7.94 -1.61 15.10
CA ALA A 55 -6.58 -1.22 15.46
C ALA A 55 -5.99 -0.24 14.44
N LEU A 56 -6.28 -0.40 13.14
CA LEU A 56 -5.82 0.48 12.08
C LEU A 56 -6.37 1.92 12.19
N LYS A 57 -7.59 2.10 12.76
CA LYS A 57 -8.17 3.43 13.02
C LYS A 57 -7.38 4.29 14.00
N ASN A 58 -6.50 3.68 14.80
CA ASN A 58 -5.69 4.39 15.80
C ASN A 58 -4.34 4.88 15.25
N HIS A 59 -4.14 4.84 13.93
CA HIS A 59 -2.94 5.35 13.26
C HIS A 59 -3.27 6.57 12.40
N ASP A 60 -2.32 7.49 12.26
CA ASP A 60 -2.49 8.68 11.42
C ASP A 60 -2.49 8.35 9.92
N ALA A 61 -1.81 7.28 9.51
CA ALA A 61 -1.71 6.87 8.12
C ALA A 61 -1.44 5.37 7.96
N ILE A 62 -1.83 4.84 6.80
CA ILE A 62 -1.54 3.46 6.40
C ILE A 62 -0.55 3.47 5.24
N LEU A 63 0.67 3.00 5.49
CA LEU A 63 1.62 2.62 4.43
C LEU A 63 1.38 1.16 4.04
N LEU A 64 0.93 0.92 2.81
CA LEU A 64 0.63 -0.41 2.26
C LEU A 64 1.55 -0.72 1.07
N GLY A 65 2.08 -1.95 1.02
CA GLY A 65 2.93 -2.44 -0.06
C GLY A 65 2.14 -3.00 -1.24
N ALA A 66 2.06 -4.33 -1.31
CA ALA A 66 1.27 -5.03 -2.33
C ALA A 66 0.45 -6.12 -1.66
N ILE A 67 -0.72 -6.46 -2.22
CA ILE A 67 -1.58 -7.53 -1.72
C ILE A 67 -1.99 -8.39 -2.91
N GLY A 68 -1.88 -9.70 -2.75
CA GLY A 68 -2.26 -10.66 -3.78
C GLY A 68 -1.19 -11.70 -4.03
N ASP A 69 -1.63 -12.93 -4.29
CA ASP A 69 -0.81 -14.04 -4.72
C ASP A 69 -1.66 -14.97 -5.60
N PRO A 70 -1.13 -15.55 -6.70
CA PRO A 70 -1.90 -16.46 -7.56
C PRO A 70 -2.48 -17.70 -6.87
N SER A 71 -1.92 -18.10 -5.72
CA SER A 71 -2.42 -19.24 -4.94
C SER A 71 -3.70 -18.93 -4.14
N VAL A 72 -4.09 -17.66 -4.01
CA VAL A 72 -5.34 -17.26 -3.35
C VAL A 72 -6.45 -17.11 -4.39
N PRO A 73 -7.66 -17.67 -4.17
CA PRO A 73 -8.75 -17.54 -5.12
C PRO A 73 -9.07 -16.09 -5.47
N SER A 74 -9.35 -15.85 -6.75
CA SER A 74 -9.53 -14.50 -7.29
C SER A 74 -10.64 -13.72 -6.57
N GLY A 75 -10.31 -12.47 -6.23
CA GLY A 75 -11.21 -11.54 -5.56
C GLY A 75 -11.34 -11.75 -4.05
N VAL A 76 -10.70 -12.76 -3.44
CA VAL A 76 -10.73 -12.95 -1.98
C VAL A 76 -10.03 -11.80 -1.28
N LEU A 77 -8.78 -11.49 -1.67
CA LEU A 77 -8.00 -10.43 -1.04
C LEU A 77 -8.44 -9.04 -1.54
N GLU A 78 -8.85 -8.94 -2.81
CA GLU A 78 -9.28 -7.69 -3.42
C GLU A 78 -10.58 -7.20 -2.79
N ARG A 79 -11.56 -8.08 -2.55
CA ARG A 79 -12.83 -7.72 -1.89
C ARG A 79 -12.70 -7.73 -0.37
N GLY A 80 -12.08 -8.77 0.19
CA GLY A 80 -12.02 -9.01 1.63
C GLY A 80 -11.03 -8.12 2.40
N LEU A 81 -10.00 -7.62 1.71
CA LEU A 81 -8.99 -6.74 2.32
C LEU A 81 -8.96 -5.36 1.65
N LEU A 82 -8.64 -5.26 0.35
CA LEU A 82 -8.41 -3.96 -0.30
C LEU A 82 -9.66 -3.08 -0.38
N LEU A 83 -10.78 -3.61 -0.92
CA LEU A 83 -12.04 -2.87 -0.99
C LEU A 83 -12.63 -2.68 0.41
N LYS A 84 -12.57 -3.68 1.30
CA LYS A 84 -13.03 -3.55 2.69
C LYS A 84 -12.32 -2.39 3.40
N LEU A 85 -10.99 -2.27 3.28
CA LEU A 85 -10.24 -1.12 3.82
C LEU A 85 -10.74 0.20 3.24
N ARG A 86 -10.86 0.29 1.91
CA ARG A 86 -11.29 1.53 1.24
C ARG A 86 -12.67 1.99 1.70
N PHE A 87 -13.63 1.08 1.83
CA PHE A 87 -14.96 1.43 2.33
C PHE A 87 -14.96 1.77 3.82
N ALA A 88 -14.23 1.00 4.64
CA ALA A 88 -14.21 1.21 6.09
C ALA A 88 -13.57 2.54 6.52
N PHE A 89 -12.60 3.03 5.76
CA PHE A 89 -11.90 4.30 6.02
C PHE A 89 -12.38 5.44 5.12
N ASP A 90 -13.46 5.26 4.37
CA ASP A 90 -13.99 6.25 3.43
C ASP A 90 -12.91 6.80 2.48
N HIS A 91 -12.09 5.92 1.93
CA HIS A 91 -11.08 6.27 0.92
C HIS A 91 -11.74 6.47 -0.45
N PHE A 92 -12.60 7.47 -0.56
CA PHE A 92 -13.32 7.80 -1.80
C PHE A 92 -12.43 8.47 -2.86
N ILE A 93 -11.36 9.17 -2.46
CA ILE A 93 -10.36 9.73 -3.38
C ILE A 93 -9.28 8.69 -3.68
N ASN A 94 -8.96 8.49 -4.97
CA ASN A 94 -7.81 7.70 -5.38
C ASN A 94 -6.82 8.55 -6.19
N LEU A 95 -6.03 9.35 -5.46
CA LEU A 95 -5.05 10.25 -6.05
C LEU A 95 -3.89 9.48 -6.71
N ARG A 96 -3.69 9.65 -8.02
CA ARG A 96 -2.61 9.01 -8.79
C ARG A 96 -1.83 10.04 -9.63
N PRO A 97 -0.76 10.63 -9.07
CA PRO A 97 0.19 11.43 -9.83
C PRO A 97 0.87 10.57 -10.91
N SER A 98 0.90 11.07 -12.14
CA SER A 98 1.56 10.44 -13.29
C SER A 98 2.50 11.44 -13.93
N LYS A 99 3.81 11.25 -13.70
CA LYS A 99 4.86 12.15 -14.17
C LYS A 99 5.96 11.37 -14.89
N LEU A 100 6.33 11.80 -16.09
CA LEU A 100 7.51 11.28 -16.79
C LEU A 100 8.75 12.03 -16.32
N PHE A 101 9.58 11.38 -15.51
CA PHE A 101 10.83 11.98 -15.03
C PHE A 101 11.93 11.99 -16.10
N PRO A 102 12.88 12.94 -16.01
CA PRO A 102 14.08 12.93 -16.85
C PRO A 102 14.79 11.58 -16.77
N ASN A 103 15.27 11.10 -17.92
CA ASN A 103 16.01 9.82 -18.06
C ASN A 103 15.22 8.54 -17.78
N THR A 104 13.92 8.61 -17.47
CA THR A 104 13.06 7.41 -17.45
C THR A 104 12.72 6.98 -18.88
N ALA A 105 12.71 5.67 -19.14
CA ALA A 105 12.24 5.12 -20.40
C ALA A 105 10.72 5.30 -20.52
N THR A 106 10.24 5.62 -21.73
CA THR A 106 8.81 5.72 -22.01
C THR A 106 8.47 4.88 -23.23
N PRO A 107 7.33 4.17 -23.25
CA PRO A 107 6.90 3.42 -24.42
C PRO A 107 6.41 4.33 -25.57
N LEU A 108 6.21 5.63 -25.30
CA LEU A 108 5.70 6.58 -26.29
C LEU A 108 6.82 7.15 -27.15
N ALA A 109 6.62 7.13 -28.47
CA ALA A 109 7.50 7.80 -29.41
C ALA A 109 7.56 9.31 -29.14
N GLY A 110 8.70 9.93 -29.45
CA GLY A 110 8.87 11.38 -29.31
C GLY A 110 9.06 11.89 -27.88
N ARG A 111 8.93 11.03 -26.86
CA ARG A 111 9.08 11.40 -25.43
C ARG A 111 8.25 12.64 -25.05
N PRO A 112 6.90 12.56 -25.13
CA PRO A 112 6.04 13.68 -24.77
C PRO A 112 6.24 14.06 -23.29
N ASP A 113 5.96 15.32 -22.96
CA ASP A 113 5.87 15.75 -21.57
C ASP A 113 4.62 15.16 -20.92
N ILE A 114 4.76 14.66 -19.69
CA ILE A 114 3.69 14.03 -18.93
C ILE A 114 3.80 14.52 -17.50
N ASP A 115 2.83 15.34 -17.07
CA ASP A 115 2.69 15.79 -15.69
C ASP A 115 1.20 16.06 -15.42
N PHE A 116 0.50 15.08 -14.87
CA PHE A 116 -0.91 15.22 -14.49
C PHE A 116 -1.26 14.34 -13.31
N VAL A 117 -2.44 14.59 -12.71
CA VAL A 117 -2.94 13.85 -11.56
C VAL A 117 -4.36 13.35 -11.87
N VAL A 118 -4.59 12.05 -11.66
CA VAL A 118 -5.95 11.48 -11.62
C VAL A 118 -6.44 11.53 -10.18
N VAL A 119 -7.70 11.93 -9.99
CA VAL A 119 -8.36 12.06 -8.67
C VAL A 119 -9.49 11.03 -8.57
#